data_AF-A0A432JDB8-F1
#
_entry.id   AF-A0A432JDB8-F1
#
_cell.length_a   1.000
_cell.length_b   1.000
_cell.length_c   1.000
_cell.angle_alpha   90.00
_cell.angle_beta   90.00
_cell.angle_gamma   90.00
#
_symmetry.space_group_name_H-M   'P 1'
#
loop_
_entity.id
_entity.type
_entity.pdbx_description
1 polymer ?
#
loop_
_entity_poly.entity_id
_entity_poly.type
_entity_poly.pdbx_seq_one_letter_code
_entity_poly.pdbx_strand_id
1 'polypeptide(L)'
;MQIDSTERDELLVKVREAYSSASDNPGDSHPFPLGFDFALSLGYSEELLRSVPQSSVARFTGVSNVSVFAKIPEGSIVLDFGCGGGTDSLIAAAKTGPSGRVYGIDFSTSMLS
;
A
#
# COMPACT_ATOMS: atom_id res chain seq x y z
N MET A 1 22.33 9.91 -19.91
CA MET A 1 21.30 10.96 -19.90
C MET A 1 21.32 11.57 -18.51
N GLN A 2 21.78 12.80 -18.36
CA GLN A 2 21.91 13.46 -17.06
C GLN A 2 20.59 14.20 -16.83
N ILE A 3 19.79 13.74 -15.87
CA ILE A 3 18.52 14.39 -15.52
C ILE A 3 18.88 15.69 -14.78
N ASP A 4 18.31 16.82 -15.21
CA ASP A 4 18.47 18.08 -14.47
C ASP A 4 17.85 17.96 -13.08
N SER A 5 18.48 18.55 -12.06
CA SER A 5 17.97 18.54 -10.69
C SER A 5 16.58 19.16 -10.57
N THR A 6 16.26 20.18 -11.37
CA THR A 6 14.93 20.81 -11.41
C THR A 6 13.88 19.82 -11.94
N GLU A 7 14.18 19.13 -13.04
CA GLU A 7 13.30 18.12 -13.65
C GLU A 7 13.02 16.94 -12.71
N ARG A 8 14.05 16.51 -11.95
CA ARG A 8 13.89 15.46 -10.94
C ARG A 8 12.93 15.88 -9.83
N ASP A 9 13.09 17.09 -9.29
CA ASP A 9 12.28 17.55 -8.17
C ASP A 9 10.81 17.74 -8.59
N GLU A 10 10.56 18.24 -9.80
CA GLU A 10 9.23 18.27 -10.40
C GLU A 10 8.60 16.88 -10.55
N LEU A 11 9.39 15.88 -10.97
CA LEU A 11 8.91 14.51 -11.08
C LEU A 11 8.52 13.92 -9.71
N LEU A 12 9.33 14.18 -8.68
CA LEU A 12 9.02 13.72 -7.31
C LEU A 12 7.71 14.33 -6.78
N VAL A 13 7.45 15.61 -7.09
CA VAL A 13 6.18 16.26 -6.75
C VAL A 13 5.02 15.58 -7.46
N LYS A 14 5.11 15.37 -8.78
CA LYS A 14 4.05 14.71 -9.56
C LYS A 14 3.76 13.29 -9.07
N VAL A 15 4.79 12.53 -8.72
CA VAL A 15 4.62 11.19 -8.11
C VAL A 15 3.90 11.32 -6.78
N ARG A 16 4.32 12.23 -5.89
CA ARG A 16 3.66 12.43 -4.60
C ARG A 16 2.20 12.81 -4.74
N GLU A 17 1.89 13.72 -5.66
CA GLU A 17 0.51 14.15 -5.94
C GLU A 17 -0.36 13.00 -6.46
N ALA A 18 0.15 12.19 -7.39
CA ALA A 18 -0.58 11.05 -7.93
C ALA A 18 -0.96 10.03 -6.84
N TYR A 19 -0.02 9.64 -5.98
CA TYR A 19 -0.30 8.71 -4.89
C TYR A 19 -1.19 9.33 -3.79
N SER A 20 -1.03 10.62 -3.49
CA SER A 20 -1.89 11.29 -2.51
C SER A 20 -3.34 11.36 -3.02
N SER A 21 -3.53 11.70 -4.29
CA SER A 21 -4.84 11.70 -4.96
C SER A 21 -5.50 10.31 -4.93
N ALA A 22 -4.73 9.24 -5.18
CA ALA A 22 -5.24 7.87 -5.09
C ALA A 22 -5.69 7.49 -3.67
N SER A 23 -5.10 8.08 -2.63
CA SER A 23 -5.54 7.90 -1.24
C SER A 23 -6.81 8.69 -0.92
N ASP A 24 -6.81 9.97 -1.28
CA ASP A 24 -7.87 10.92 -0.92
C ASP A 24 -9.16 10.67 -1.72
N ASN A 25 -9.01 10.32 -3.01
CA ASN A 25 -10.12 10.14 -3.96
C ASN A 25 -9.96 8.83 -4.77
N PRO A 26 -10.02 7.66 -4.13
CA PRO A 26 -9.75 6.38 -4.83
C PRO A 26 -10.76 6.04 -5.94
N GLY A 27 -11.93 6.70 -5.98
CA GLY A 27 -12.94 6.51 -7.02
C GLY A 27 -12.70 7.29 -8.32
N ASP A 28 -11.73 8.21 -8.33
CA ASP A 28 -11.44 9.05 -9.49
C ASP A 28 -10.56 8.31 -10.52
N SER A 29 -10.29 8.97 -11.65
CA SER A 29 -9.34 8.46 -12.65
C SER A 29 -7.90 8.73 -12.21
N HIS A 30 -7.08 7.67 -12.18
CA HIS A 30 -5.68 7.71 -11.75
C HIS A 30 -4.76 7.16 -12.85
N PRO A 31 -3.46 7.53 -12.85
CA PRO A 31 -2.50 7.06 -13.86
C PRO A 31 -2.11 5.58 -13.72
N PHE A 32 -2.66 4.88 -12.72
CA PHE A 32 -2.45 3.47 -12.44
C PHE A 32 -3.74 2.85 -11.89
N PRO A 33 -3.92 1.52 -12.03
CA PRO A 33 -5.03 0.82 -11.39
C PRO A 33 -4.86 0.82 -9.86
N LEU A 34 -5.98 0.78 -9.15
CA LEU A 34 -6.01 0.74 -7.70
C LEU A 34 -7.27 0.04 -7.20
N GLY A 35 -7.31 -0.19 -5.89
CA GLY A 35 -8.52 -0.63 -5.20
C GLY A 35 -8.73 -2.14 -5.21
N PHE A 36 -9.96 -2.53 -4.84
CA PHE A 36 -10.36 -3.91 -4.59
C PHE A 36 -10.16 -4.83 -5.81
N ASP A 37 -10.68 -4.42 -6.97
CA ASP A 37 -10.61 -5.21 -8.21
C ASP A 37 -9.16 -5.36 -8.68
N PHE A 38 -8.35 -4.32 -8.49
CA PHE A 38 -6.93 -4.40 -8.81
C PHE A 38 -6.21 -5.38 -7.88
N ALA A 39 -6.45 -5.32 -6.58
CA ALA A 39 -5.89 -6.29 -5.63
C ALA A 39 -6.32 -7.73 -5.95
N LEU A 40 -7.59 -7.97 -6.30
CA LEU A 40 -8.05 -9.28 -6.77
C LEU A 40 -7.26 -9.76 -7.98
N SER A 41 -7.01 -8.88 -8.96
CA SER A 41 -6.25 -9.22 -10.16
C SER A 41 -4.80 -9.65 -9.87
N LEU A 42 -4.23 -9.22 -8.73
CA LEU A 42 -2.90 -9.60 -8.25
C LEU A 42 -2.88 -10.89 -7.40
N GLY A 43 -4.04 -11.52 -7.21
CA GLY A 43 -4.15 -12.82 -6.54
C GLY A 43 -4.41 -12.75 -5.04
N TYR A 44 -4.88 -11.62 -4.51
CA TYR A 44 -5.52 -11.63 -3.18
C TYR A 44 -6.88 -12.34 -3.27
N SER A 45 -7.26 -13.08 -2.24
CA SER A 45 -8.61 -13.66 -2.19
C SER A 45 -9.63 -12.61 -1.79
N GLU A 46 -10.85 -12.74 -2.30
CA GLU A 46 -11.96 -11.86 -1.95
C GLU A 46 -12.24 -11.86 -0.44
N GLU A 47 -12.20 -13.04 0.17
CA GLU A 47 -12.37 -13.21 1.62
C GLU A 47 -11.32 -12.41 2.41
N LEU A 48 -10.04 -12.48 2.01
CA LEU A 48 -8.97 -11.75 2.67
C LEU A 48 -9.17 -10.24 2.53
N LEU A 49 -9.45 -9.75 1.33
CA LEU A 49 -9.69 -8.32 1.09
C LEU A 49 -10.89 -7.80 1.88
N ARG A 50 -11.94 -8.62 2.07
CA ARG A 50 -13.11 -8.27 2.89
C ARG A 50 -12.82 -8.26 4.39
N SER A 51 -11.79 -8.98 4.85
CA SER A 51 -11.36 -8.97 6.26
C SER A 51 -10.53 -7.75 6.66
N VAL A 52 -9.98 -7.03 5.68
CA VAL A 52 -9.24 -5.77 5.88
C VAL A 52 -10.22 -4.59 5.83
N PRO A 53 -9.98 -3.49 6.57
CA PRO A 53 -10.74 -2.25 6.42
C PRO A 53 -10.85 -1.81 4.96
N GLN A 54 -12.08 -1.63 4.49
CA GLN A 54 -12.33 -1.33 3.07
C GLN A 54 -11.75 0.02 2.62
N SER A 55 -11.57 0.96 3.54
CA SER A 55 -10.86 2.22 3.27
C SER A 55 -9.39 1.99 2.92
N SER A 56 -8.74 1.00 3.52
CA SER A 56 -7.36 0.61 3.18
C SER A 56 -7.32 -0.03 1.79
N VAL A 57 -8.21 -1.00 1.54
CA VAL A 57 -8.26 -1.74 0.27
C VAL A 57 -8.62 -0.82 -0.90
N ALA A 58 -9.52 0.14 -0.70
CA ALA A 58 -9.90 1.11 -1.73
C ALA A 58 -8.70 1.93 -2.23
N ARG A 59 -7.70 2.17 -1.38
CA ARG A 59 -6.49 2.95 -1.68
C ARG A 59 -5.30 2.07 -2.04
N PHE A 60 -5.51 0.78 -2.28
CA PHE A 60 -4.44 -0.16 -2.60
C PHE A 60 -3.86 0.15 -3.99
N THR A 61 -2.56 0.44 -4.05
CA THR A 61 -1.81 0.74 -5.29
C THR A 61 -0.58 -0.17 -5.45
N GLY A 62 -0.56 -1.31 -4.75
CA GLY A 62 0.58 -2.24 -4.76
C GLY A 62 0.66 -3.06 -6.06
N VAL A 63 1.82 -3.67 -6.32
CA VAL A 63 2.07 -4.47 -7.54
C VAL A 63 2.19 -5.97 -7.28
N SER A 64 2.06 -6.40 -6.03
CA SER A 64 2.22 -7.80 -5.62
C SER A 64 1.46 -8.06 -4.31
N ASN A 65 1.34 -9.33 -3.94
CA ASN A 65 0.64 -9.82 -2.75
C ASN A 65 1.59 -10.53 -1.75
N VAL A 66 2.79 -9.98 -1.56
CA VAL A 66 3.86 -10.59 -0.73
C VAL A 66 3.38 -10.90 0.69
N SER A 67 2.55 -10.03 1.28
CA SER A 67 1.97 -10.24 2.61
C SER A 67 1.18 -11.55 2.72
N VAL A 68 0.66 -12.09 1.60
CA VAL A 68 -0.13 -13.32 1.54
C VAL A 68 0.73 -14.58 1.62
N PHE A 69 1.88 -14.62 0.93
CA PHE A 69 2.71 -15.84 0.86
C PHE A 69 4.02 -15.75 1.67
N ALA A 70 4.41 -14.56 2.13
CA ALA A 70 5.58 -14.41 2.99
C ALA A 70 5.41 -15.21 4.29
N LYS A 71 6.51 -15.87 4.70
CA LYS A 71 6.61 -16.54 6.00
C LYS A 71 6.82 -15.48 7.07
N ILE A 72 5.76 -15.19 7.83
CA ILE A 72 5.76 -14.23 8.93
C ILE A 72 5.41 -15.01 10.20
N PRO A 73 6.41 -15.51 10.96
CA PRO A 73 6.16 -16.21 12.21
C PRO A 73 5.48 -15.33 13.26
N GLU A 74 4.75 -15.96 14.19
CA GLU A 74 4.19 -15.27 15.36
C GLU A 74 5.30 -14.55 16.15
N GLY A 75 5.01 -13.35 16.65
CA GLY A 75 5.96 -12.51 17.37
C GLY A 75 6.95 -11.75 16.47
N SER A 76 6.87 -11.87 15.15
CA SER A 76 7.78 -11.16 14.25
C SER A 76 7.59 -9.64 14.29
N ILE A 77 8.69 -8.94 14.02
CA ILE A 77 8.68 -7.50 13.72
C ILE A 77 8.83 -7.34 12.21
N VAL A 78 7.86 -6.67 11.57
CA VAL A 78 7.82 -6.42 10.12
C VAL A 78 7.95 -4.93 9.85
N LEU A 79 8.74 -4.57 8.84
CA LEU A 79 8.80 -3.23 8.26
C LEU A 79 8.19 -3.28 6.86
N ASP A 80 7.16 -2.48 6.64
CA ASP A 80 6.49 -2.31 5.35
C ASP A 80 6.89 -0.94 4.76
N PHE A 81 7.70 -0.96 3.69
CA PHE A 81 8.30 0.24 3.10
C PHE A 81 7.53 0.63 1.83
N GLY A 82 6.82 1.75 1.87
CA GLY A 82 5.79 2.11 0.91
C GLY A 82 4.45 1.45 1.25
N CYS A 83 4.04 1.53 2.53
CA CYS A 83 2.88 0.77 3.04
C CYS A 83 1.53 1.23 2.46
N GLY A 84 1.49 2.39 1.79
CA GLY A 84 0.26 2.99 1.27
C GLY A 84 -0.81 3.09 2.35
N GLY A 85 -2.06 2.80 1.96
CA GLY A 85 -3.19 2.72 2.88
C GLY A 85 -3.14 1.55 3.88
N GLY A 86 -2.08 0.73 3.88
CA GLY A 86 -1.80 -0.27 4.91
C GLY A 86 -2.39 -1.66 4.68
N THR A 87 -2.87 -2.00 3.49
CA THR A 87 -3.52 -3.30 3.23
C THR A 87 -2.58 -4.47 3.56
N ASP A 88 -1.33 -4.41 3.06
CA ASP A 88 -0.32 -5.43 3.33
C ASP A 88 0.15 -5.41 4.78
N SER A 89 0.32 -4.21 5.36
CA SER A 89 0.65 -4.04 6.78
C SER A 89 -0.36 -4.72 7.70
N LEU A 90 -1.66 -4.62 7.41
CA LEU A 90 -2.73 -5.22 8.21
C LEU A 90 -2.77 -6.74 8.05
N ILE A 91 -2.55 -7.25 6.84
CA ILE A 91 -2.42 -8.69 6.58
C ILE A 91 -1.19 -9.25 7.32
N ALA A 92 -0.06 -8.55 7.27
CA ALA A 92 1.13 -8.91 8.01
C ALA A 92 0.87 -8.90 9.53
N ALA A 93 0.17 -7.89 10.04
CA ALA A 93 -0.13 -7.77 11.47
C ALA A 93 -0.94 -8.98 11.97
N ALA A 94 -1.94 -9.41 11.21
CA ALA A 94 -2.72 -10.61 11.52
C ALA A 94 -1.82 -11.88 11.61
N LYS A 95 -0.82 -12.00 10.74
CA LYS A 95 0.14 -13.13 10.76
C LYS A 95 1.14 -13.05 11.91
N THR A 96 1.61 -11.85 12.26
CA THR A 96 2.55 -11.67 13.37
C THR A 96 1.91 -11.97 14.74
N GLY A 97 0.58 -11.93 14.85
CA GLY A 97 -0.15 -12.21 16.07
C GLY A 97 0.04 -11.14 17.17
N PRO A 98 -0.57 -11.35 18.35
CA PRO A 98 -0.65 -10.33 19.41
C PRO A 98 0.71 -9.91 20.01
N SER A 99 1.72 -10.77 19.92
CA SER A 99 3.08 -10.51 20.40
C SER A 99 3.97 -9.81 19.36
N GLY A 100 3.51 -9.74 18.11
CA GLY A 100 4.23 -9.16 16.99
C GLY A 100 4.10 -7.65 16.86
N ARG A 101 4.70 -7.11 15.80
CA ARG A 101 4.62 -5.69 15.47
C ARG A 101 4.84 -5.45 13.98
N VAL A 102 4.07 -4.52 13.41
CA VAL A 102 4.27 -4.06 12.03
C VAL A 102 4.46 -2.55 12.06
N TYR A 103 5.50 -2.08 11.38
CA TYR A 103 5.76 -0.66 11.17
C TYR A 103 5.59 -0.35 9.69
N GLY A 104 4.64 0.53 9.37
CA GLY A 104 4.47 1.06 8.02
C GLY A 104 5.23 2.37 7.85
N ILE A 105 5.89 2.53 6.72
CA ILE A 105 6.49 3.80 6.28
C ILE A 105 5.92 4.13 4.92
N ASP A 106 5.42 5.36 4.77
CA ASP A 106 5.06 5.91 3.48
C ASP A 106 5.51 7.38 3.39
N PHE A 107 5.78 7.86 2.19
CA PHE A 107 6.15 9.27 1.98
C PHE A 107 4.91 10.17 1.89
N SER A 108 3.73 9.59 1.62
CA SER A 108 2.46 10.29 1.46
C SER A 108 1.74 10.37 2.79
N THR A 109 1.52 11.60 3.28
CA THR A 109 0.73 11.80 4.50
C THR A 109 -0.72 11.36 4.32
N SER A 110 -1.30 11.55 3.13
CA SER A 110 -2.65 11.09 2.81
C SER A 110 -2.77 9.57 2.88
N MET A 111 -1.70 8.81 2.58
CA MET A 111 -1.71 7.34 2.73
C MET A 111 -1.74 6.91 4.20
N LEU A 112 -1.16 7.70 5.10
CA LEU A 112 -1.03 7.40 6.53
C LEU A 112 -2.21 7.91 7.38
N SER A 113 -3.20 8.60 6.79
CA SER A 113 -4.36 9.20 7.47
C SER A 113 -5.66 8.42 7.26
#